data_AF-A0A8I6XPG3-F1
#
_entry.id   AF-A0A8I6XPG3-F1
#
_cell.length_a   1.000
_cell.length_b   1.000
_cell.length_c   1.000
_cell.angle_alpha   90.00
_cell.angle_beta   90.00
_cell.angle_gamma   90.00
#
_symmetry.space_group_name_H-M   'P 1'
#
loop_
_entity.id
_entity.type
_entity.pdbx_description
1 polymer ?
#
loop_
_entity_poly.entity_id
_entity_poly.type
_entity_poly.pdbx_seq_one_letter_code
_entity_poly.pdbx_strand_id
1 'polypeptide(L)'
;MPRASWLLTCSPCAGLASLAALTTGLLLLAYASSSFLRHAAYGYDDPYSPDAADAASTALPPTIPRRGAGYPPVLAYYISGGHGDSVRMTRLLKAVYHPRNRYLLHLDAGAGAYERARLAGYVRSEQPFLEYGNVHVVGKGSPVDGRGPSAVAAVLRGASVLIRLGADWDWLVTLAATDYPLLSQDDLLHAFSTVPRNLNFIDHRMDSETAPVVVLDQNLLQNTNAEISVSSGHRPKPDAFELFKGSPWTILTRAFVEHCVVAPDNLPRTLLMYFSNALNPMEFYFQTVMANSAHYKNSTVNHTFRIAVPDAALPHSSRYDAVVSSGAAFAGRFGDDGDEALLQRIDEELLRRPLDGVTPGQWCAGSGEEAPGDECSVGDDIDVVRQGEAGQRLASLMAGLVGAGP
;
A
#
# COMPACT_ATOMS: atom_id res chain seq x y z
N MET A 1 39.73 48.41 76.22
CA MET A 1 39.47 47.11 76.89
C MET A 1 38.00 47.05 77.26
N PRO A 2 37.24 45.94 77.13
CA PRO A 2 37.40 44.66 76.40
C PRO A 2 36.50 44.59 75.14
N ARG A 3 36.82 43.89 74.03
CA ARG A 3 36.62 42.46 73.70
C ARG A 3 35.24 41.86 74.05
N ALA A 4 34.41 41.66 73.04
CA ALA A 4 33.48 40.52 72.95
C ALA A 4 33.22 40.18 71.47
N SER A 5 33.57 38.94 71.12
CA SER A 5 33.54 38.33 69.79
C SER A 5 32.21 37.61 69.61
N TRP A 6 31.50 37.85 68.50
CA TRP A 6 30.35 37.03 68.12
C TRP A 6 30.78 36.04 67.04
N LEU A 7 30.79 34.77 67.44
CA LEU A 7 30.92 33.61 66.58
C LEU A 7 29.63 33.46 65.75
N LEU A 8 29.75 33.55 64.42
CA LEU A 8 28.73 33.05 63.50
C LEU A 8 29.05 31.59 63.19
N THR A 9 28.25 30.70 63.75
CA THR A 9 28.23 29.27 63.47
C THR A 9 27.65 29.03 62.07
N CYS A 10 28.48 28.60 61.12
CA CYS A 10 27.99 28.05 59.86
C CYS A 10 27.47 26.63 60.11
N SER A 11 26.17 26.41 59.86
CA SER A 11 25.50 25.12 60.02
C SER A 11 25.91 24.15 58.91
N PRO A 12 26.37 22.92 59.22
CA PRO A 12 26.86 21.95 58.22
C PRO A 12 25.76 21.42 57.27
N CYS A 13 24.47 21.65 57.58
CA CYS A 13 23.36 21.22 56.72
C CYS A 13 23.24 22.03 55.42
N ALA A 14 23.68 23.29 55.39
CA ALA A 14 23.58 24.13 54.20
C ALA A 14 24.56 23.70 53.08
N GLY A 15 25.73 23.17 53.45
CA GLY A 15 26.73 22.66 52.50
C GLY A 15 26.32 21.34 51.84
N LEU A 16 25.63 20.46 52.58
CA LEU A 16 25.15 19.18 52.04
C LEU A 16 23.97 19.35 51.08
N ALA A 17 23.06 20.28 51.37
CA ALA A 17 21.92 20.59 50.48
C ALA A 17 22.38 21.22 49.14
N SER A 18 23.41 22.06 49.19
CA SER A 18 23.98 22.68 47.98
C SER A 18 24.77 21.68 47.12
N LEU A 19 25.49 20.73 47.75
CA LEU A 19 26.12 19.62 47.04
C LEU A 19 25.10 18.68 46.38
N ALA A 20 23.98 18.37 47.04
CA ALA A 20 22.93 17.52 46.48
C ALA A 20 22.19 18.20 45.30
N ALA A 21 21.98 19.51 45.36
CA ALA A 21 21.41 20.29 44.26
C ALA A 21 22.35 20.35 43.04
N LEU A 22 23.66 20.46 43.28
CA LEU A 22 24.68 20.43 42.22
C LEU A 22 24.78 19.06 41.55
N THR A 23 24.73 17.97 42.32
CA THR A 23 24.81 16.60 41.75
C THR A 23 23.55 16.23 40.97
N THR A 24 22.37 16.63 41.45
CA THR A 24 21.11 16.42 40.71
C THR A 24 21.03 17.30 39.45
N GLY A 25 21.50 18.55 39.51
CA GLY A 25 21.63 19.41 38.33
C GLY A 25 22.60 18.85 37.27
N LEU A 26 23.75 18.31 37.69
CA LEU A 26 24.72 17.66 36.80
C LEU A 26 24.17 16.37 36.18
N LEU A 27 23.40 15.58 36.92
CA LEU A 27 22.73 14.37 36.39
C LEU A 27 21.65 14.72 35.36
N LEU A 28 20.87 15.78 35.60
CA LEU A 28 19.87 16.25 34.63
C LEU A 28 20.52 16.84 33.38
N LEU A 29 21.63 17.57 33.52
CA LEU A 29 22.42 18.07 32.39
C LEU A 29 23.08 16.92 31.61
N ALA A 30 23.59 15.88 32.28
CA ALA A 30 24.13 14.68 31.65
C ALA A 30 23.03 13.89 30.92
N TYR A 31 21.84 13.78 31.50
CA TYR A 31 20.70 13.13 30.86
C TYR A 31 20.21 13.93 29.64
N ALA A 32 20.07 15.25 29.76
CA ALA A 32 19.69 16.13 28.66
C ALA A 32 20.74 16.14 27.52
N SER A 33 22.03 16.12 27.84
CA SER A 33 23.10 16.02 26.84
C SER A 33 23.20 14.64 26.20
N SER A 34 22.94 13.54 26.94
CA SER A 34 22.80 12.21 26.33
C SER A 34 21.56 12.08 25.44
N SER A 35 20.48 12.79 25.76
CA SER A 35 19.25 12.85 24.97
C SER A 35 19.43 13.70 23.71
N PHE A 36 20.19 14.80 23.81
CA PHE A 36 20.59 15.64 22.68
C PHE A 36 21.57 14.91 21.75
N LEU A 37 22.54 14.16 22.29
CA LEU A 37 23.45 13.34 21.50
C LEU A 37 22.73 12.15 20.84
N ARG A 38 21.69 11.59 21.48
CA ARG A 38 20.82 10.57 20.85
C ARG A 38 19.85 11.16 19.81
N HIS A 39 19.41 12.42 19.95
CA HIS A 39 18.62 13.11 18.91
C HIS A 39 19.48 13.56 17.73
N ALA A 40 20.75 13.92 17.95
CA ALA A 40 21.71 14.20 16.89
C ALA A 40 22.16 12.93 16.13
N ALA A 41 21.91 11.74 16.68
CA ALA A 41 22.17 10.46 16.02
C ALA A 41 21.06 10.03 15.03
N TYR A 42 19.98 10.79 14.88
CA TYR A 42 19.17 10.77 13.65
C TYR A 42 19.80 11.74 12.65
N GLY A 43 21.02 11.38 12.24
CA GLY A 43 21.76 12.07 11.19
C GLY A 43 21.02 11.91 9.87
N TYR A 44 20.71 13.05 9.27
CA TYR A 44 20.55 13.19 7.83
C TYR A 44 21.77 12.54 7.15
N ASP A 45 21.56 11.48 6.38
CA ASP A 45 22.61 10.87 5.56
C ASP A 45 23.14 11.94 4.59
N ASP A 46 24.34 12.44 4.86
CA ASP A 46 25.10 13.28 3.94
C ASP A 46 25.73 12.37 2.88
N PRO A 47 25.31 12.45 1.60
CA PRO A 47 25.82 11.59 0.54
C PRO A 47 27.28 11.89 0.14
N TYR A 48 28.00 12.79 0.83
CA TYR A 48 29.38 13.16 0.52
C TYR A 48 30.40 12.89 1.65
N SER A 49 30.07 12.05 2.64
CA SER A 49 31.06 11.63 3.65
C SER A 49 32.12 10.70 3.02
N PRO A 50 33.43 11.06 3.04
CA PRO A 50 34.50 10.29 2.39
C PRO A 50 34.81 8.96 3.10
N ASP A 51 34.25 8.71 4.27
CA ASP A 51 34.47 7.49 5.08
C ASP A 51 33.38 6.42 4.88
N ALA A 52 32.37 6.66 4.02
CA ALA A 52 31.32 5.69 3.70
C ALA A 52 31.73 4.65 2.64
N ALA A 53 32.97 4.70 2.14
CA ALA A 53 33.44 3.86 1.04
C ALA A 53 33.77 2.41 1.44
N ASP A 54 34.01 2.12 2.74
CA ASP A 54 34.53 0.81 3.18
C ASP A 54 33.51 -0.06 3.95
N ALA A 55 32.24 0.33 4.00
CA ALA A 55 31.14 -0.50 4.54
C ALA A 55 30.18 -1.05 3.47
N ALA A 56 30.57 -1.01 2.19
CA ALA A 56 29.85 -1.68 1.10
C ALA A 56 30.15 -3.19 1.09
N SER A 57 29.72 -3.88 2.15
CA SER A 57 29.76 -5.33 2.21
C SER A 57 28.61 -5.92 1.39
N THR A 58 28.95 -6.48 0.23
CA THR A 58 28.27 -7.62 -0.44
C THR A 58 26.75 -7.54 -0.70
N ALA A 59 26.21 -6.39 -1.10
CA ALA A 59 24.88 -6.38 -1.72
C ALA A 59 24.98 -6.99 -3.13
N LEU A 60 24.30 -8.12 -3.37
CA LEU A 60 24.09 -8.65 -4.71
C LEU A 60 23.45 -7.56 -5.60
N PRO A 61 23.79 -7.48 -6.90
CA PRO A 61 23.12 -6.55 -7.80
C PRO A 61 21.61 -6.80 -7.77
N PRO A 62 20.78 -5.75 -7.76
CA PRO A 62 19.33 -5.91 -7.65
C PRO A 62 18.81 -6.78 -8.79
N THR A 63 18.06 -7.83 -8.46
CA THR A 63 17.48 -8.73 -9.47
C THR A 63 16.46 -7.97 -10.31
N ILE A 64 16.79 -7.73 -11.58
CA ILE A 64 15.92 -7.01 -12.51
C ILE A 64 15.01 -8.02 -13.22
N PRO A 65 13.68 -7.91 -13.11
CA PRO A 65 12.75 -8.80 -13.84
C PRO A 65 12.96 -8.69 -15.35
N ARG A 66 13.05 -9.82 -16.06
CA ARG A 66 13.07 -9.80 -17.53
C ARG A 66 11.69 -9.43 -18.07
N ARG A 67 11.68 -8.82 -19.25
CA ARG A 67 10.51 -8.12 -19.80
C ARG A 67 10.24 -8.56 -21.24
N GLY A 68 9.01 -8.39 -21.69
CA GLY A 68 8.56 -8.77 -23.04
C GLY A 68 7.52 -9.90 -23.02
N ALA A 69 7.03 -10.25 -24.21
CA ALA A 69 5.92 -11.21 -24.36
C ALA A 69 6.21 -12.62 -23.83
N GLY A 70 7.49 -13.01 -23.73
CA GLY A 70 7.91 -14.32 -23.22
C GLY A 70 8.11 -14.39 -21.70
N TYR A 71 7.88 -13.30 -20.97
CA TYR A 71 8.09 -13.24 -19.51
C TYR A 71 6.80 -12.86 -18.78
N PRO A 72 6.64 -13.25 -17.51
CA PRO A 72 5.52 -12.79 -16.70
C PRO A 72 5.54 -11.27 -16.53
N PRO A 73 4.38 -10.63 -16.33
CA PRO A 73 4.32 -9.21 -16.10
C PRO A 73 4.91 -8.82 -14.75
N VAL A 74 5.07 -7.52 -14.54
CA VAL A 74 5.45 -6.92 -13.26
C VAL A 74 4.26 -6.13 -12.73
N LEU A 75 3.75 -6.50 -11.57
CA LEU A 75 2.68 -5.78 -10.90
C LEU A 75 3.26 -4.75 -9.93
N ALA A 76 2.67 -3.56 -9.89
CA ALA A 76 2.89 -2.57 -8.86
C ALA A 76 1.69 -2.55 -7.92
N TYR A 77 1.93 -2.81 -6.64
CA TYR A 77 0.93 -2.75 -5.60
C TYR A 77 1.03 -1.43 -4.85
N TYR A 78 -0.08 -0.72 -4.77
CA TYR A 78 -0.28 0.36 -3.81
C TYR A 78 -1.16 -0.17 -2.68
N ILE A 79 -0.57 -0.44 -1.52
CA ILE A 79 -1.27 -0.98 -0.35
C ILE A 79 -1.49 0.17 0.63
N SER A 80 -2.76 0.51 0.90
CA SER A 80 -3.14 1.61 1.77
C SER A 80 -3.81 1.14 3.06
N GLY A 81 -3.48 1.78 4.19
CA GLY A 81 -4.13 1.56 5.48
C GLY A 81 -4.19 2.84 6.31
N GLY A 82 -4.95 2.80 7.40
CA GLY A 82 -5.11 3.88 8.35
C GLY A 82 -4.49 3.58 9.72
N HIS A 83 -5.05 4.21 10.75
CA HIS A 83 -4.67 3.94 12.13
C HIS A 83 -4.88 2.47 12.51
N GLY A 84 -3.85 1.82 13.04
CA GLY A 84 -3.92 0.43 13.51
C GLY A 84 -3.72 -0.64 12.43
N ASP A 85 -3.66 -0.26 11.15
CA ASP A 85 -3.60 -1.22 10.04
C ASP A 85 -2.20 -1.79 9.78
N SER A 86 -1.15 -1.30 10.44
CA SER A 86 0.23 -1.74 10.16
C SER A 86 0.42 -3.26 10.19
N VAL A 87 -0.16 -3.98 11.16
CA VAL A 87 -0.05 -5.45 11.25
C VAL A 87 -0.83 -6.14 10.13
N ARG A 88 -2.01 -5.63 9.80
CA ARG A 88 -2.84 -6.14 8.71
C ARG A 88 -2.12 -5.95 7.36
N MET A 89 -1.51 -4.78 7.16
CA MET A 89 -0.71 -4.48 5.97
C MET A 89 0.50 -5.41 5.85
N THR A 90 1.17 -5.78 6.95
CA THR A 90 2.30 -6.71 6.89
C THR A 90 1.86 -8.12 6.49
N ARG A 91 0.71 -8.59 7.00
CA ARG A 91 0.12 -9.87 6.58
C ARG A 91 -0.26 -9.85 5.11
N LEU A 92 -0.97 -8.81 4.67
CA LEU A 92 -1.36 -8.63 3.27
C LEU A 92 -0.13 -8.59 2.35
N LEU A 93 0.89 -7.81 2.72
CA LEU A 93 2.14 -7.75 1.95
C LEU A 93 2.75 -9.14 1.78
N LYS A 94 2.88 -9.92 2.86
CA LYS A 94 3.37 -11.31 2.80
C LYS A 94 2.52 -12.19 1.89
N ALA A 95 1.20 -12.02 1.92
CA ALA A 95 0.27 -12.78 1.10
C ALA A 95 0.41 -12.47 -0.41
N VAL A 96 0.68 -11.21 -0.77
CA VAL A 96 0.84 -10.76 -2.16
C VAL A 96 2.29 -10.61 -2.62
N TYR A 97 3.27 -11.02 -1.82
CA TYR A 97 4.69 -10.81 -2.13
C TYR A 97 5.18 -11.70 -3.27
N HIS A 98 5.93 -11.10 -4.18
CA HIS A 98 6.69 -11.76 -5.24
C HIS A 98 7.88 -10.85 -5.60
N PRO A 99 9.10 -11.37 -5.75
CA PRO A 99 10.31 -10.58 -5.97
C PRO A 99 10.28 -9.73 -7.25
N ARG A 100 9.50 -10.17 -8.26
CA ARG A 100 9.27 -9.40 -9.49
C ARG A 100 8.54 -8.08 -9.28
N ASN A 101 7.58 -8.10 -8.37
CA ASN A 101 6.59 -7.05 -8.25
C ASN A 101 7.16 -5.87 -7.46
N ARG A 102 6.45 -4.75 -7.46
CA ARG A 102 6.81 -3.54 -6.71
C ARG A 102 5.73 -3.24 -5.70
N TYR A 103 6.12 -2.82 -4.50
CA TYR A 103 5.18 -2.55 -3.41
C TYR A 103 5.43 -1.17 -2.85
N LEU A 104 4.36 -0.38 -2.76
CA LEU A 104 4.34 0.88 -2.03
C LEU A 104 3.28 0.81 -0.93
N LEU A 105 3.75 0.80 0.31
CA LEU A 105 2.91 0.81 1.50
C LEU A 105 2.64 2.24 1.92
N HIS A 106 1.38 2.59 2.09
CA HIS A 106 0.94 3.90 2.53
C HIS A 106 0.03 3.78 3.75
N LEU A 107 0.52 4.23 4.90
CA LEU A 107 -0.32 4.54 6.04
C LEU A 107 -0.70 6.02 5.98
N ASP A 108 -1.99 6.32 6.11
CA ASP A 108 -2.52 7.67 6.02
C ASP A 108 -2.07 8.58 7.19
N ALA A 109 -2.60 9.81 7.24
CA ALA A 109 -2.28 10.76 8.31
C ALA A 109 -2.91 10.41 9.68
N GLY A 110 -3.88 9.48 9.73
CA GLY A 110 -4.44 8.94 10.96
C GLY A 110 -3.51 7.96 11.68
N ALA A 111 -2.62 7.28 10.94
CA ALA A 111 -1.58 6.46 11.55
C ALA A 111 -0.54 7.31 12.30
N GLY A 112 -0.10 6.84 13.46
CA GLY A 112 0.91 7.52 14.27
C GLY A 112 2.32 7.48 13.63
N ALA A 113 3.20 8.41 14.02
CA ALA A 113 4.59 8.38 13.57
C ALA A 113 5.31 7.07 13.99
N TYR A 114 5.02 6.58 15.19
CA TYR A 114 5.53 5.29 15.68
C TYR A 114 5.06 4.11 14.83
N GLU A 115 3.78 4.10 14.43
CA GLU A 115 3.23 3.03 13.60
C GLU A 115 3.88 3.00 12.20
N ARG A 116 4.05 4.16 11.57
CA ARG A 116 4.79 4.27 10.29
C ARG A 116 6.24 3.83 10.43
N ALA A 117 6.92 4.24 11.49
CA ALA A 117 8.29 3.83 11.77
C ALA A 117 8.40 2.32 12.01
N ARG A 118 7.42 1.72 12.71
CA ARG A 118 7.33 0.27 12.92
C ARG A 118 7.15 -0.47 11.60
N LEU A 119 6.24 -0.03 10.74
CA LEU A 119 6.04 -0.63 9.41
C LEU A 119 7.32 -0.55 8.56
N ALA A 120 8.00 0.59 8.56
CA ALA A 120 9.27 0.75 7.85
C ALA A 120 10.40 -0.11 8.46
N GLY A 121 10.44 -0.25 9.78
CA GLY A 121 11.38 -1.13 10.49
C GLY A 121 11.15 -2.59 10.13
N TYR A 122 9.88 -3.02 10.09
CA TYR A 122 9.47 -4.35 9.70
C TYR A 122 9.90 -4.69 8.26
N VAL A 123 9.64 -3.79 7.30
CA VAL A 123 10.05 -4.02 5.90
C VAL A 123 11.57 -4.21 5.79
N ARG A 124 12.36 -3.54 6.63
CA ARG A 124 13.83 -3.68 6.65
C ARG A 124 14.32 -4.92 7.40
N SER A 125 13.50 -5.57 8.22
CA SER A 125 13.89 -6.78 8.95
C SER A 125 13.60 -8.08 8.20
N GLU A 126 12.70 -8.05 7.22
CA GLU A 126 12.33 -9.22 6.43
C GLU A 126 13.35 -9.44 5.30
N GLN A 127 14.05 -10.59 5.32
CA GLN A 127 15.14 -10.90 4.39
C GLN A 127 14.74 -10.77 2.92
N PRO A 128 13.62 -11.35 2.43
CA PRO A 128 13.26 -11.23 1.02
C PRO A 128 13.05 -9.77 0.60
N PHE A 129 12.47 -8.94 1.46
CA PHE A 129 12.17 -7.55 1.12
C PHE A 129 13.44 -6.71 1.04
N LEU A 130 14.41 -6.99 1.92
CA LEU A 130 15.71 -6.34 1.92
C LEU A 130 16.54 -6.72 0.69
N GLU A 131 16.59 -8.01 0.35
CA GLU A 131 17.44 -8.52 -0.73
C GLU A 131 16.95 -8.08 -2.11
N TYR A 132 15.65 -8.16 -2.38
CA TYR A 132 15.08 -7.73 -3.66
C TYR A 132 14.84 -6.21 -3.74
N GLY A 133 14.84 -5.51 -2.60
CA GLY A 133 14.71 -4.05 -2.55
C GLY A 133 13.45 -3.52 -3.25
N ASN A 134 12.37 -4.29 -3.26
CA ASN A 134 11.17 -4.03 -4.05
C ASN A 134 9.95 -3.58 -3.23
N VAL A 135 10.13 -3.36 -1.92
CA VAL A 135 9.11 -2.87 -0.99
C VAL A 135 9.50 -1.51 -0.42
N HIS A 136 8.63 -0.53 -0.56
CA HIS A 136 8.83 0.84 -0.09
C HIS A 136 7.69 1.29 0.82
N VAL A 137 8.01 2.14 1.80
CA VAL A 137 7.02 2.72 2.73
C VAL A 137 6.99 4.23 2.55
N VAL A 138 5.80 4.80 2.38
CA VAL A 138 5.62 6.26 2.32
C VAL A 138 5.90 6.87 3.70
N GLY A 139 6.93 7.69 3.80
CA GLY A 139 7.33 8.28 5.09
C GLY A 139 6.32 9.26 5.68
N LYS A 140 5.70 10.10 4.84
CA LYS A 140 4.68 11.07 5.27
C LYS A 140 3.29 10.64 4.78
N GLY A 141 2.46 10.20 5.71
CA GLY A 141 1.05 9.88 5.46
C GLY A 141 0.31 11.07 4.84
N SER A 142 -0.59 10.78 3.92
CA SER A 142 -1.47 11.78 3.32
C SER A 142 -2.79 11.71 4.06
N PRO A 143 -3.45 12.83 4.37
CA PRO A 143 -4.80 12.78 4.91
C PRO A 143 -5.77 12.20 3.90
N VAL A 144 -6.62 11.28 4.34
CA VAL A 144 -7.56 10.57 3.46
C VAL A 144 -8.87 10.33 4.20
N ASP A 145 -10.00 10.59 3.54
CA ASP A 145 -11.28 9.94 3.81
C ASP A 145 -11.68 9.17 2.54
N GLY A 146 -11.94 7.87 2.68
CA GLY A 146 -12.22 6.97 1.55
C GLY A 146 -13.45 7.37 0.73
N ARG A 147 -14.36 8.17 1.30
CA ARG A 147 -15.55 8.69 0.62
C ARG A 147 -15.28 9.97 -0.16
N GLY A 148 -14.14 10.61 0.06
CA GLY A 148 -13.80 11.90 -0.50
C GLY A 148 -12.79 11.86 -1.66
N PRO A 149 -12.60 12.97 -2.37
CA PRO A 149 -11.57 13.15 -3.40
C PRO A 149 -10.14 12.96 -2.92
N SER A 150 -9.87 13.08 -1.62
CA SER A 150 -8.57 12.75 -1.04
C SER A 150 -8.16 11.29 -1.30
N ALA A 151 -9.12 10.36 -1.46
CA ALA A 151 -8.84 8.98 -1.85
C ALA A 151 -8.22 8.89 -3.26
N VAL A 152 -8.80 9.60 -4.26
CA VAL A 152 -8.25 9.67 -5.62
C VAL A 152 -6.87 10.32 -5.62
N ALA A 153 -6.72 11.42 -4.86
CA ALA A 153 -5.44 12.12 -4.73
C ALA A 153 -4.35 11.23 -4.12
N ALA A 154 -4.69 10.40 -3.11
CA ALA A 154 -3.76 9.47 -2.49
C ALA A 154 -3.28 8.39 -3.47
N VAL A 155 -4.19 7.78 -4.23
CA VAL A 155 -3.85 6.79 -5.26
C VAL A 155 -2.95 7.40 -6.34
N LEU A 156 -3.29 8.57 -6.87
CA LEU A 156 -2.47 9.25 -7.90
C LEU A 156 -1.10 9.67 -7.35
N ARG A 157 -1.03 10.08 -6.08
CA ARG A 157 0.24 10.35 -5.42
C ARG A 157 1.09 9.09 -5.28
N GLY A 158 0.51 7.99 -4.81
CA GLY A 158 1.19 6.69 -4.71
C GLY A 158 1.69 6.20 -6.08
N ALA A 159 0.83 6.29 -7.09
CA ALA A 159 1.19 6.01 -8.47
C ALA A 159 2.37 6.86 -8.97
N SER A 160 2.38 8.16 -8.68
CA SER A 160 3.49 9.05 -9.06
C SER A 160 4.83 8.64 -8.44
N VAL A 161 4.80 8.10 -7.21
CA VAL A 161 5.99 7.55 -6.55
C VAL A 161 6.41 6.25 -7.24
N LEU A 162 5.48 5.32 -7.50
CA LEU A 162 5.75 4.07 -8.20
C LEU A 162 6.30 4.28 -9.64
N ILE A 163 5.88 5.33 -10.34
CA ILE A 163 6.45 5.71 -11.64
C ILE A 163 7.93 6.14 -11.47
N ARG A 164 8.24 6.92 -10.42
CA ARG A 164 9.58 7.48 -10.15
C ARG A 164 10.57 6.46 -9.57
N LEU A 165 10.10 5.42 -8.90
CA LEU A 165 10.96 4.36 -8.32
C LEU A 165 11.68 3.50 -9.37
N GLY A 166 11.58 3.82 -10.66
CA GLY A 166 12.56 3.40 -11.66
C GLY A 166 12.41 1.99 -12.20
N ALA A 167 11.25 1.36 -12.01
CA ALA A 167 10.91 0.08 -12.64
C ALA A 167 9.69 0.25 -13.55
N ASP A 168 9.77 -0.19 -14.82
CA ASP A 168 8.55 -0.28 -15.63
C ASP A 168 7.78 -1.56 -15.28
N TRP A 169 6.87 -1.38 -14.35
CA TRP A 169 5.76 -2.28 -14.08
C TRP A 169 4.69 -2.16 -15.17
N ASP A 170 3.89 -3.21 -15.35
CA ASP A 170 2.87 -3.30 -16.38
C ASP A 170 1.50 -2.81 -15.87
N TRP A 171 1.12 -3.24 -14.65
CA TRP A 171 -0.16 -2.90 -14.03
C TRP A 171 -0.02 -2.40 -12.59
N LEU A 172 -0.83 -1.40 -12.24
CA LEU A 172 -1.05 -0.91 -10.89
C LEU A 172 -2.28 -1.63 -10.29
N VAL A 173 -2.09 -2.25 -9.13
CA VAL A 173 -3.14 -2.87 -8.32
C VAL A 173 -3.24 -2.11 -6.99
N THR A 174 -4.41 -1.55 -6.69
CA THR A 174 -4.63 -0.79 -5.44
C THR A 174 -5.31 -1.66 -4.39
N LEU A 175 -4.70 -1.93 -3.25
CA LEU A 175 -5.28 -2.73 -2.17
C LEU A 175 -5.44 -1.89 -0.91
N ALA A 176 -6.58 -2.01 -0.23
CA ALA A 176 -6.72 -1.58 1.15
C ALA A 176 -6.15 -2.64 2.09
N ALA A 177 -5.80 -2.27 3.32
CA ALA A 177 -5.40 -3.22 4.35
C ALA A 177 -6.47 -4.30 4.58
N THR A 178 -7.74 -3.98 4.34
CA THR A 178 -8.90 -4.88 4.44
C THR A 178 -9.16 -5.72 3.19
N ASP A 179 -8.27 -5.69 2.19
CA ASP A 179 -8.29 -6.59 1.04
C ASP A 179 -7.38 -7.82 1.26
N TYR A 180 -7.64 -8.92 0.57
CA TYR A 180 -6.82 -10.14 0.62
C TYR A 180 -6.84 -10.91 -0.72
N PRO A 181 -5.72 -11.52 -1.16
CA PRO A 181 -5.68 -12.32 -2.38
C PRO A 181 -6.40 -13.65 -2.23
N LEU A 182 -6.97 -14.14 -3.34
CA LEU A 182 -7.65 -15.45 -3.44
C LEU A 182 -6.88 -16.44 -4.33
N LEU A 183 -5.65 -16.11 -4.70
CA LEU A 183 -4.75 -16.98 -5.43
C LEU A 183 -3.30 -16.57 -5.15
N SER A 184 -2.38 -17.48 -5.46
CA SER A 184 -0.95 -17.21 -5.38
C SER A 184 -0.53 -16.12 -6.37
N GLN A 185 0.61 -15.47 -6.11
CA GLN A 185 1.15 -14.49 -7.07
C GLN A 185 1.58 -15.17 -8.38
N ASP A 186 2.09 -16.40 -8.34
CA ASP A 186 2.41 -17.18 -9.53
C ASP A 186 1.19 -17.39 -10.42
N ASP A 187 0.07 -17.80 -9.84
CA ASP A 187 -1.20 -17.96 -10.56
C ASP A 187 -1.69 -16.65 -11.18
N LEU A 188 -1.52 -15.54 -10.45
CA LEU A 188 -1.96 -14.22 -10.88
C LEU A 188 -1.09 -13.73 -12.05
N LEU A 189 0.23 -13.86 -11.91
CA LEU A 189 1.20 -13.52 -12.95
C LEU A 189 1.01 -14.38 -14.19
N HIS A 190 0.72 -15.68 -14.03
CA HIS A 190 0.36 -16.56 -15.13
C HIS A 190 -0.90 -16.06 -15.85
N ALA A 191 -1.99 -15.80 -15.14
CA ALA A 191 -3.24 -15.34 -15.76
C ALA A 191 -3.05 -14.02 -16.52
N PHE A 192 -2.36 -13.04 -15.93
CA PHE A 192 -2.08 -11.76 -16.57
C PHE A 192 -1.09 -11.87 -17.75
N SER A 193 -0.28 -12.93 -17.82
CA SER A 193 0.57 -13.19 -18.99
C SER A 193 -0.21 -13.62 -20.23
N THR A 194 -1.46 -14.08 -20.07
CA THR A 194 -2.31 -14.56 -21.17
C THR A 194 -3.07 -13.46 -21.92
N VAL A 195 -3.01 -12.22 -21.43
CA VAL A 195 -3.74 -11.08 -22.00
C VAL A 195 -2.80 -9.98 -22.49
N PRO A 196 -3.24 -9.16 -23.47
CA PRO A 196 -2.48 -7.99 -23.89
C PRO A 196 -2.22 -7.01 -22.73
N ARG A 197 -0.97 -6.59 -22.57
CA ARG A 197 -0.52 -5.72 -21.47
C ARG A 197 -1.04 -4.28 -21.51
N ASN A 198 -1.69 -3.90 -22.61
CA ASN A 198 -2.30 -2.58 -22.79
C ASN A 198 -3.76 -2.53 -22.30
N LEU A 199 -4.30 -3.62 -21.75
CA LEU A 199 -5.68 -3.66 -21.25
C LEU A 199 -5.77 -3.20 -19.79
N ASN A 200 -6.78 -2.38 -19.50
CA ASN A 200 -7.14 -1.91 -18.18
C ASN A 200 -8.40 -2.64 -17.72
N PHE A 201 -8.43 -3.07 -16.47
CA PHE A 201 -9.58 -3.77 -15.90
C PHE A 201 -10.33 -2.81 -14.98
N ILE A 202 -11.40 -2.25 -15.53
CA ILE A 202 -12.22 -1.22 -14.89
C ILE A 202 -13.67 -1.59 -15.12
N ASP A 203 -14.34 -1.97 -14.05
CA ASP A 203 -15.80 -2.03 -14.05
C ASP A 203 -16.36 -0.61 -14.25
N HIS A 204 -17.22 -0.45 -15.25
CA HIS A 204 -17.83 0.81 -15.59
C HIS A 204 -19.17 0.64 -16.31
N ARG A 205 -20.06 1.59 -16.06
CA ARG A 205 -21.31 1.81 -16.79
C ARG A 205 -21.56 3.31 -16.90
N MET A 206 -22.23 3.72 -17.96
CA MET A 206 -22.67 5.11 -18.10
C MET A 206 -23.61 5.47 -16.93
N ASP A 207 -23.40 6.63 -16.35
CA ASP A 207 -24.23 7.15 -15.26
C ASP A 207 -25.11 8.31 -15.74
N SER A 208 -26.31 7.96 -16.20
CA SER A 208 -27.31 8.91 -16.69
C SER A 208 -28.17 9.53 -15.57
N GLU A 209 -28.12 9.01 -14.35
CA GLU A 209 -29.08 9.39 -13.30
C GLU A 209 -28.46 10.11 -12.09
N THR A 210 -27.23 9.80 -11.68
CA THR A 210 -26.70 10.32 -10.40
C THR A 210 -26.37 11.81 -10.50
N ALA A 211 -27.01 12.64 -9.67
CA ALA A 211 -26.58 14.01 -9.44
C ALA A 211 -25.45 14.00 -8.39
N PRO A 212 -24.25 14.54 -8.70
CA PRO A 212 -23.16 14.55 -7.73
C PRO A 212 -23.54 15.32 -6.47
N VAL A 213 -23.44 14.64 -5.34
CA VAL A 213 -23.57 15.24 -4.01
C VAL A 213 -22.33 16.09 -3.76
N VAL A 214 -22.55 17.36 -3.38
CA VAL A 214 -21.45 18.28 -3.11
C VAL A 214 -20.89 18.01 -1.71
N VAL A 215 -19.60 17.70 -1.63
CA VAL A 215 -18.88 17.49 -0.37
C VAL A 215 -17.70 18.44 -0.23
N LEU A 216 -17.36 18.77 1.01
CA LEU A 216 -16.09 19.39 1.37
C LEU A 216 -15.20 18.34 2.03
N ASP A 217 -14.12 18.01 1.33
CA ASP A 217 -13.08 17.12 1.83
C ASP A 217 -11.89 17.93 2.32
N GLN A 218 -11.85 18.18 3.63
CA GLN A 218 -10.80 18.98 4.26
C GLN A 218 -9.42 18.31 4.18
N ASN A 219 -9.36 17.00 3.92
CA ASN A 219 -8.11 16.24 3.79
C ASN A 219 -7.23 16.74 2.62
N LEU A 220 -7.83 17.40 1.63
CA LEU A 220 -7.08 18.07 0.55
C LEU A 220 -6.36 19.35 1.00
N LEU A 221 -6.75 19.93 2.13
CA LEU A 221 -6.35 21.28 2.57
C LEU A 221 -5.49 21.28 3.85
N GLN A 222 -5.40 20.15 4.54
CA GLN A 222 -4.74 20.05 5.85
C GLN A 222 -3.77 18.86 5.92
N ASN A 223 -3.22 18.59 7.11
CA ASN A 223 -2.23 17.54 7.37
C ASN A 223 -2.71 16.42 8.30
N THR A 224 -3.99 16.43 8.70
CA THR A 224 -4.64 15.42 9.56
C THR A 224 -5.90 14.88 8.90
N ASN A 225 -6.24 13.62 9.18
CA ASN A 225 -7.51 13.07 8.74
C ASN A 225 -8.68 13.88 9.31
N ALA A 226 -9.70 14.14 8.49
CA ALA A 226 -10.99 14.66 8.94
C ALA A 226 -12.13 14.01 8.17
N GLU A 227 -13.30 13.96 8.80
CA GLU A 227 -14.50 13.49 8.12
C GLU A 227 -14.93 14.48 7.03
N ILE A 228 -15.41 13.93 5.91
CA ILE A 228 -16.03 14.75 4.86
C ILE A 228 -17.29 15.44 5.37
N SER A 229 -17.46 16.71 5.00
CA SER A 229 -18.67 17.48 5.28
C SER A 229 -19.58 17.46 4.05
N VAL A 230 -20.79 16.92 4.19
CA VAL A 230 -21.78 16.86 3.11
C VAL A 230 -22.59 18.15 3.07
N SER A 231 -22.68 18.77 1.89
CA SER A 231 -23.54 19.92 1.65
C SER A 231 -24.93 19.47 1.17
N SER A 232 -25.96 20.30 1.38
CA SER A 232 -27.31 20.07 0.85
C SER A 232 -27.43 20.31 -0.66
N GLY A 233 -26.39 20.85 -1.30
CA GLY A 233 -26.37 21.15 -2.73
C GLY A 233 -26.09 19.94 -3.62
N HIS A 234 -26.70 19.95 -4.81
CA HIS A 234 -26.37 19.06 -5.91
C HIS A 234 -25.74 19.86 -7.04
N ARG A 235 -24.78 19.27 -7.76
CA ARG A 235 -24.20 19.89 -8.97
C ARG A 235 -24.94 19.41 -10.23
N PRO A 236 -25.18 20.28 -11.24
CA PRO A 236 -25.63 19.80 -12.54
C PRO A 236 -24.61 18.86 -13.17
N LYS A 237 -25.08 18.03 -14.10
CA LYS A 237 -24.20 17.18 -14.89
C LYS A 237 -23.33 18.03 -15.82
N PRO A 238 -22.12 17.57 -16.13
CA PRO A 238 -21.24 18.26 -17.04
C PRO A 238 -21.72 18.05 -18.49
N ASP A 239 -21.72 19.09 -19.30
CA ASP A 239 -22.01 18.99 -20.74
C ASP A 239 -20.75 18.62 -21.56
N ALA A 240 -19.57 18.75 -20.95
CA ALA A 240 -18.28 18.60 -21.63
C ALA A 240 -17.78 17.14 -21.71
N PHE A 241 -18.35 16.23 -20.92
CA PHE A 241 -17.97 14.81 -20.87
C PHE A 241 -19.09 13.97 -20.27
N GLU A 242 -19.11 12.68 -20.58
CA GLU A 242 -20.08 11.75 -20.04
C GLU A 242 -19.58 11.15 -18.72
N LEU A 243 -20.45 11.02 -17.72
CA LEU A 243 -20.11 10.39 -16.45
C LEU A 243 -20.20 8.88 -16.55
N PHE A 244 -19.16 8.20 -16.04
CA PHE A 244 -19.16 6.76 -15.88
C PHE A 244 -18.91 6.41 -14.43
N LYS A 245 -19.63 5.39 -13.96
CA LYS A 245 -19.56 4.87 -12.61
C LYS A 245 -19.23 3.39 -12.64
N GLY A 246 -18.48 2.91 -11.66
CA GLY A 246 -18.34 1.48 -11.41
C GLY A 246 -17.66 1.21 -10.08
N SER A 247 -17.00 0.06 -10.00
CA SER A 247 -16.25 -0.32 -8.81
C SER A 247 -15.06 0.62 -8.53
N PRO A 248 -14.80 0.97 -7.26
CA PRO A 248 -13.59 1.73 -6.90
C PRO A 248 -12.31 0.90 -7.03
N TRP A 249 -12.42 -0.41 -7.28
CA TRP A 249 -11.30 -1.32 -7.45
C TRP A 249 -10.97 -1.48 -8.93
N THR A 250 -9.78 -1.02 -9.30
CA THR A 250 -9.31 -1.04 -10.68
C THR A 250 -7.92 -1.66 -10.78
N ILE A 251 -7.62 -2.30 -11.92
CA ILE A 251 -6.27 -2.72 -12.28
C ILE A 251 -5.87 -1.95 -13.53
N LEU A 252 -4.92 -1.04 -13.38
CA LEU A 252 -4.64 0.01 -14.36
C LEU A 252 -3.28 -0.19 -15.01
N THR A 253 -3.21 -0.09 -16.33
CA THR A 253 -1.92 -0.13 -17.04
C THR A 253 -1.04 1.05 -16.63
N ARG A 254 0.28 0.87 -16.66
CA ARG A 254 1.22 1.98 -16.42
C ARG A 254 0.96 3.17 -17.33
N ALA A 255 0.74 2.93 -18.62
CA ALA A 255 0.48 3.98 -19.59
C ALA A 255 -0.76 4.82 -19.22
N PHE A 256 -1.86 4.19 -18.78
CA PHE A 256 -3.05 4.91 -18.36
C PHE A 256 -2.83 5.69 -17.06
N VAL A 257 -2.09 5.11 -16.11
CA VAL A 257 -1.73 5.79 -14.86
C VAL A 257 -0.84 7.00 -15.12
N GLU A 258 0.16 6.88 -16.01
CA GLU A 258 1.00 7.99 -16.45
C GLU A 258 0.17 9.10 -17.11
N HIS A 259 -0.82 8.73 -17.95
CA HIS A 259 -1.76 9.69 -18.51
C HIS A 259 -2.56 10.43 -17.43
N CYS A 260 -3.04 9.74 -16.40
CA CYS A 260 -3.75 10.37 -15.28
C CYS A 260 -2.86 11.31 -14.44
N VAL A 261 -1.59 10.93 -14.23
CA VAL A 261 -0.65 11.68 -13.39
C VAL A 261 -0.04 12.87 -14.12
N VAL A 262 0.41 12.68 -15.37
CA VAL A 262 1.03 13.73 -16.19
C VAL A 262 -0.04 14.63 -16.80
N ALA A 263 -1.20 14.07 -17.13
CA ALA A 263 -2.37 14.73 -17.72
C ALA A 263 -2.04 15.56 -18.97
N PRO A 264 -1.56 14.94 -20.05
CA PRO A 264 -1.09 15.65 -21.24
C PRO A 264 -2.19 16.44 -21.98
N ASP A 265 -3.44 16.00 -21.94
CA ASP A 265 -4.57 16.53 -22.74
C ASP A 265 -5.68 17.20 -21.91
N ASN A 266 -5.35 17.72 -20.73
CA ASN A 266 -6.23 18.42 -19.77
C ASN A 266 -7.41 17.62 -19.21
N LEU A 267 -7.92 16.58 -19.89
CA LEU A 267 -9.07 15.80 -19.44
C LEU A 267 -8.91 15.27 -17.99
N PRO A 268 -7.81 14.58 -17.61
CA PRO A 268 -7.63 14.16 -16.22
C PRO A 268 -7.62 15.33 -15.23
N ARG A 269 -7.03 16.49 -15.58
CA ARG A 269 -7.03 17.69 -14.71
C ARG A 269 -8.43 18.26 -14.53
N THR A 270 -9.19 18.36 -15.62
CA THR A 270 -10.59 18.80 -15.60
C THR A 270 -11.44 17.89 -14.73
N LEU A 271 -11.25 16.57 -14.84
CA LEU A 271 -11.97 15.59 -14.02
C LEU A 271 -11.56 15.65 -12.55
N LEU A 272 -10.27 15.85 -12.23
CA LEU A 272 -9.85 16.07 -10.84
C LEU A 272 -10.49 17.32 -10.23
N MET A 273 -10.57 18.42 -10.98
CA MET A 273 -11.26 19.63 -10.56
C MET A 273 -12.77 19.42 -10.44
N TYR A 274 -13.36 18.60 -11.32
CA TYR A 274 -14.78 18.27 -11.23
C TYR A 274 -15.08 17.46 -9.96
N PHE A 275 -14.29 16.42 -9.68
CA PHE A 275 -14.50 15.52 -8.56
C PHE A 275 -13.97 16.03 -7.21
N SER A 276 -13.30 17.20 -7.16
CA SER A 276 -12.77 17.81 -5.92
C SER A 276 -13.82 18.09 -4.84
N ASN A 277 -15.11 18.03 -5.20
CA ASN A 277 -16.23 18.22 -4.29
C ASN A 277 -17.32 17.17 -4.50
N ALA A 278 -16.95 15.97 -4.95
CA ALA A 278 -17.89 14.87 -5.19
C ALA A 278 -17.74 13.77 -4.13
N LEU A 279 -18.87 13.14 -3.78
CA LEU A 279 -18.89 11.94 -2.95
C LEU A 279 -18.50 10.69 -3.75
N ASN A 280 -17.72 9.81 -3.13
CA ASN A 280 -17.21 8.54 -3.67
C ASN A 280 -16.53 8.65 -5.05
N PRO A 281 -15.62 9.63 -5.27
CA PRO A 281 -15.06 9.87 -6.61
C PRO A 281 -14.18 8.73 -7.13
N MET A 282 -13.70 7.82 -6.27
CA MET A 282 -13.03 6.58 -6.69
C MET A 282 -13.91 5.68 -7.56
N GLU A 283 -15.24 5.76 -7.42
CA GLU A 283 -16.20 5.01 -8.25
C GLU A 283 -16.41 5.66 -9.63
N PHE A 284 -15.86 6.85 -9.87
CA PHE A 284 -16.12 7.62 -11.09
C PHE A 284 -14.87 8.05 -11.85
N TYR A 285 -13.80 8.44 -11.14
CA TYR A 285 -12.69 9.16 -11.75
C TYR A 285 -12.02 8.35 -12.87
N PHE A 286 -11.56 7.15 -12.58
CA PHE A 286 -10.84 6.33 -13.56
C PHE A 286 -11.76 5.87 -14.69
N GLN A 287 -13.01 5.53 -14.37
CA GLN A 287 -14.05 5.16 -15.33
C GLN A 287 -14.32 6.30 -16.32
N THR A 288 -14.47 7.52 -15.80
CA THR A 288 -14.78 8.71 -16.60
C THR A 288 -13.59 9.16 -17.43
N VAL A 289 -12.35 9.14 -16.89
CA VAL A 289 -11.14 9.43 -17.68
C VAL A 289 -11.00 8.42 -18.82
N MET A 290 -11.19 7.13 -18.53
CA MET A 290 -11.07 6.05 -19.50
C MET A 290 -12.06 6.21 -20.66
N ALA A 291 -13.36 6.34 -20.35
CA ALA A 291 -14.41 6.39 -21.35
C ALA A 291 -14.37 7.65 -22.22
N ASN A 292 -13.91 8.79 -21.67
CA ASN A 292 -13.81 10.04 -22.41
C ASN A 292 -12.44 10.24 -23.09
N SER A 293 -11.49 9.31 -22.94
CA SER A 293 -10.20 9.39 -23.61
C SER A 293 -10.18 8.59 -24.91
N ALA A 294 -9.95 9.28 -26.04
CA ALA A 294 -9.92 8.66 -27.36
C ALA A 294 -8.87 7.54 -27.49
N HIS A 295 -7.77 7.64 -26.74
CA HIS A 295 -6.68 6.65 -26.75
C HIS A 295 -7.02 5.39 -25.96
N TYR A 296 -7.77 5.52 -24.86
CA TYR A 296 -7.96 4.42 -23.91
C TYR A 296 -9.34 3.76 -23.96
N LYS A 297 -10.35 4.37 -24.59
CA LYS A 297 -11.71 3.83 -24.68
C LYS A 297 -11.83 2.38 -25.19
N ASN A 298 -10.89 1.94 -26.05
CA ASN A 298 -10.87 0.58 -26.63
C ASN A 298 -9.92 -0.37 -25.88
N SER A 299 -9.37 0.06 -24.75
CA SER A 299 -8.39 -0.69 -23.95
C SER A 299 -8.95 -1.12 -22.59
N THR A 300 -10.27 -1.22 -22.47
CA THR A 300 -10.96 -1.49 -21.21
C THR A 300 -11.63 -2.84 -21.23
N VAL A 301 -11.42 -3.61 -20.18
CA VAL A 301 -12.15 -4.84 -19.87
C VAL A 301 -13.05 -4.54 -18.67
N ASN A 302 -14.36 -4.74 -18.84
CA ASN A 302 -15.38 -4.36 -17.87
C ASN A 302 -15.49 -5.39 -16.72
N HIS A 303 -14.47 -5.47 -15.88
CA HIS A 303 -14.40 -6.44 -14.77
C HIS A 303 -13.40 -5.99 -13.69
N THR A 304 -13.65 -6.34 -12.43
CA THR A 304 -12.79 -5.96 -11.29
C THR A 304 -11.86 -7.07 -10.81
N PHE A 305 -12.23 -8.33 -11.05
CA PHE A 305 -11.69 -9.51 -10.38
C PHE A 305 -11.69 -9.40 -8.85
N ARG A 306 -12.62 -8.63 -8.28
CA ARG A 306 -12.78 -8.50 -6.83
C ARG A 306 -14.19 -8.80 -6.39
N ILE A 307 -14.29 -9.45 -5.25
CA ILE A 307 -15.55 -9.72 -4.55
C ILE A 307 -15.55 -9.08 -3.17
N ALA A 308 -16.71 -8.61 -2.69
CA ALA A 308 -16.85 -8.22 -1.30
C ALA A 308 -17.05 -9.48 -0.44
N VAL A 309 -16.35 -9.56 0.69
CA VAL A 309 -16.57 -10.66 1.65
C VAL A 309 -18.05 -10.68 2.07
N PRO A 310 -18.71 -11.84 2.05
CA PRO A 310 -20.12 -11.95 2.46
C PRO A 310 -20.34 -11.53 3.92
N ASP A 311 -21.57 -11.12 4.22
CA ASP A 311 -21.99 -10.63 5.54
C ASP A 311 -21.52 -11.55 6.67
N ALA A 312 -21.01 -10.94 7.76
CA ALA A 312 -20.56 -11.65 8.95
C ALA A 312 -21.68 -12.43 9.66
N ALA A 313 -22.96 -12.15 9.36
CA ALA A 313 -24.10 -12.94 9.82
C ALA A 313 -24.13 -14.37 9.23
N LEU A 314 -23.46 -14.62 8.10
CA LEU A 314 -23.37 -15.96 7.51
C LEU A 314 -22.37 -16.85 8.25
N PRO A 315 -22.58 -18.19 8.29
CA PRO A 315 -21.61 -19.11 8.87
C PRO A 315 -20.23 -19.01 8.20
N HIS A 316 -19.16 -19.16 8.98
CA HIS A 316 -17.78 -19.07 8.48
C HIS A 316 -17.49 -19.98 7.28
N SER A 317 -18.00 -21.22 7.28
CA SER A 317 -17.84 -22.16 6.16
C SER A 317 -18.49 -21.62 4.88
N SER A 318 -19.73 -21.14 4.96
CA SER A 318 -20.44 -20.56 3.82
C SER A 318 -19.77 -19.30 3.29
N ARG A 319 -19.22 -18.46 4.18
CA ARG A 319 -18.45 -17.27 3.79
C ARG A 319 -17.19 -17.66 3.03
N TYR A 320 -16.46 -18.66 3.53
CA TYR A 320 -15.28 -19.20 2.85
C TYR A 320 -15.63 -19.77 1.47
N ASP A 321 -16.64 -20.65 1.40
CA ASP A 321 -17.03 -21.30 0.15
C ASP A 321 -17.48 -20.27 -0.91
N ALA A 322 -18.21 -19.23 -0.50
CA ALA A 322 -18.62 -18.14 -1.38
C ALA A 322 -17.43 -17.34 -1.93
N VAL A 323 -16.42 -17.07 -1.10
CA VAL A 323 -15.20 -16.35 -1.53
C VAL A 323 -14.37 -17.22 -2.48
N VAL A 324 -14.13 -18.49 -2.15
CA VAL A 324 -13.30 -19.40 -2.95
C VAL A 324 -13.94 -19.78 -4.27
N SER A 325 -15.27 -19.98 -4.31
CA SER A 325 -15.99 -20.33 -5.53
C SER A 325 -16.22 -19.14 -6.48
N SER A 326 -15.92 -17.91 -6.05
CA SER A 326 -16.19 -16.70 -6.84
C SER A 326 -15.39 -16.59 -8.15
N GLY A 327 -14.23 -17.24 -8.22
CA GLY A 327 -13.28 -17.05 -9.33
C GLY A 327 -12.63 -15.65 -9.36
N ALA A 328 -12.84 -14.83 -8.33
CA ALA A 328 -12.22 -13.52 -8.18
C ALA A 328 -10.74 -13.65 -7.80
N ALA A 329 -9.96 -12.61 -8.11
CA ALA A 329 -8.55 -12.56 -7.75
C ALA A 329 -8.30 -12.06 -6.32
N PHE A 330 -9.17 -11.19 -5.83
CA PHE A 330 -9.09 -10.61 -4.49
C PHE A 330 -10.48 -10.58 -3.85
N ALA A 331 -10.50 -10.66 -2.52
CA ALA A 331 -11.66 -10.33 -1.72
C ALA A 331 -11.37 -9.08 -0.89
N GLY A 332 -12.38 -8.25 -0.67
CA GLY A 332 -12.25 -7.01 0.10
C GLY A 332 -13.24 -6.91 1.25
N ARG A 333 -12.93 -6.00 2.19
CA ARG A 333 -13.72 -5.71 3.40
C ARG A 333 -13.65 -6.80 4.48
N PHE A 334 -12.49 -7.44 4.64
CA PHE A 334 -12.22 -8.25 5.82
C PHE A 334 -12.24 -7.35 7.06
N GLY A 335 -13.12 -7.65 8.01
CA GLY A 335 -13.32 -6.91 9.25
C GLY A 335 -12.16 -7.09 10.23
N ASP A 336 -12.26 -6.43 11.39
CA ASP A 336 -11.13 -6.34 12.31
C ASP A 336 -10.80 -7.65 13.02
N ASP A 337 -11.70 -8.14 13.87
CA ASP A 337 -11.43 -9.33 14.69
C ASP A 337 -12.24 -10.57 14.26
N GLY A 338 -13.38 -10.36 13.59
CA GLY A 338 -14.31 -11.43 13.23
C GLY A 338 -13.86 -12.31 12.05
N ASP A 339 -12.87 -11.86 11.29
CA ASP A 339 -12.45 -12.51 10.04
C ASP A 339 -11.09 -13.19 10.12
N GLU A 340 -10.42 -13.17 11.27
CA GLU A 340 -9.09 -13.75 11.47
C GLU A 340 -9.06 -15.25 11.11
N ALA A 341 -10.06 -16.01 11.56
CA ALA A 341 -10.19 -17.42 11.23
C ALA A 341 -10.43 -17.67 9.73
N LEU A 342 -11.13 -16.75 9.05
CA LEU A 342 -11.36 -16.83 7.61
C LEU A 342 -10.08 -16.54 6.83
N LEU A 343 -9.33 -15.51 7.23
CA LEU A 343 -8.03 -15.18 6.65
C LEU A 343 -7.01 -16.31 6.87
N GLN A 344 -6.99 -16.91 8.07
CA GLN A 344 -6.12 -18.05 8.37
C GLN A 344 -6.43 -19.24 7.46
N ARG A 345 -7.73 -19.53 7.25
CA ARG A 345 -8.15 -20.60 6.34
C ARG A 345 -7.77 -20.32 4.89
N ILE A 346 -7.82 -19.06 4.45
CA ILE A 346 -7.35 -18.65 3.11
C ILE A 346 -5.83 -18.86 3.00
N ASP A 347 -5.06 -18.46 4.01
CA ASP A 347 -3.61 -18.67 4.05
C ASP A 347 -3.24 -20.15 3.92
N GLU A 348 -3.87 -21.02 4.71
CA GLU A 348 -3.56 -22.45 4.79
C GLU A 348 -4.05 -23.23 3.55
N GLU A 349 -5.33 -23.10 3.20
CA GLU A 349 -5.95 -23.95 2.18
C GLU A 349 -5.73 -23.44 0.75
N LEU A 350 -5.69 -22.11 0.55
CA LEU A 350 -5.68 -21.50 -0.79
C LEU A 350 -4.30 -21.00 -1.19
N LEU A 351 -3.63 -20.25 -0.31
CA LEU A 351 -2.31 -19.69 -0.58
C LEU A 351 -1.16 -20.64 -0.21
N ARG A 352 -1.44 -21.65 0.63
CA ARG A 352 -0.44 -22.53 1.25
C ARG A 352 0.69 -21.74 1.90
N ARG A 353 0.33 -20.61 2.52
CA ARG A 353 1.26 -19.66 3.13
C ARG A 353 1.55 -20.11 4.58
N PRO A 354 2.83 -20.24 4.98
CA PRO A 354 3.17 -20.48 6.37
C PRO A 354 2.84 -19.26 7.24
N LEU A 355 2.54 -19.47 8.53
CA LEU A 355 2.02 -18.44 9.45
C LEU A 355 2.81 -17.13 9.37
N ASP A 356 4.14 -17.22 9.48
CA ASP A 356 5.06 -16.07 9.49
C ASP A 356 5.86 -15.88 8.19
N GLY A 357 5.52 -16.56 7.09
CA GLY A 357 6.24 -16.42 5.82
C GLY A 357 5.43 -15.77 4.71
N VAL A 358 6.14 -15.48 3.62
CA VAL A 358 5.55 -15.04 2.34
C VAL A 358 4.84 -16.20 1.66
N THR A 359 3.84 -15.90 0.81
CA THR A 359 3.22 -16.93 -0.03
C THR A 359 4.27 -17.57 -0.95
N PRO A 360 4.45 -18.89 -0.91
CA PRO A 360 5.47 -19.56 -1.71
C PRO A 360 5.10 -19.49 -3.20
N GLY A 361 6.07 -19.05 -4.01
CA GLY A 361 6.02 -19.14 -5.47
C GLY A 361 7.09 -20.11 -6.00
N GLN A 362 7.20 -20.24 -7.31
CA GLN A 362 8.24 -21.04 -7.95
C GLN A 362 9.65 -20.46 -7.73
N TRP A 363 9.74 -19.16 -7.45
CA TRP A 363 10.97 -18.44 -7.07
C TRP A 363 11.48 -18.78 -5.65
N CYS A 364 10.74 -19.60 -4.90
CA CYS A 364 11.00 -19.92 -3.51
C CYS A 364 11.69 -21.29 -3.37
N ALA A 365 13.00 -21.27 -3.08
CA ALA A 365 13.77 -22.49 -2.83
C ALA A 365 13.39 -23.07 -1.45
N GLY A 366 13.01 -24.35 -1.42
CA GLY A 366 12.50 -25.06 -0.23
C GLY A 366 11.02 -25.46 -0.29
N SER A 367 10.30 -25.09 -1.35
CA SER A 367 8.86 -25.41 -1.54
C SER A 367 8.57 -26.86 -1.98
N GLY A 368 9.53 -27.77 -1.84
CA GLY A 368 9.36 -29.20 -2.11
C GLY A 368 8.56 -29.90 -1.01
N GLU A 369 7.81 -30.95 -1.37
CA GLU A 369 7.01 -31.77 -0.44
C GLU A 369 7.84 -32.39 0.72
N GLU A 370 9.17 -32.37 0.62
CA GLU A 370 10.09 -33.02 1.54
C GLU A 370 10.47 -32.18 2.78
N ALA A 371 10.14 -30.87 2.83
CA ALA A 371 10.43 -30.02 4.00
C ALA A 371 9.41 -28.87 4.19
N PRO A 372 8.19 -29.15 4.67
CA PRO A 372 7.20 -28.12 4.98
C PRO A 372 7.60 -27.37 6.25
N GLY A 373 8.43 -26.33 6.12
CA GLY A 373 8.83 -25.50 7.26
C GLY A 373 10.06 -24.62 7.07
N ASP A 374 10.85 -24.83 6.02
CA ASP A 374 12.00 -23.96 5.77
C ASP A 374 11.53 -22.60 5.23
N GLU A 375 12.05 -21.52 5.82
CA GLU A 375 11.81 -20.15 5.35
C GLU A 375 12.15 -20.06 3.87
N CYS A 376 11.31 -19.37 3.11
CA CYS A 376 11.47 -19.16 1.68
C CYS A 376 12.86 -18.59 1.38
N SER A 377 13.80 -19.46 0.98
CA SER A 377 15.19 -19.07 0.82
C SER A 377 15.36 -18.39 -0.54
N VAL A 378 16.05 -17.27 -0.54
CA VAL A 378 16.26 -16.44 -1.72
C VAL A 378 17.24 -17.16 -2.66
N GLY A 379 16.86 -17.42 -3.91
CA GLY A 379 17.78 -18.05 -4.85
C GLY A 379 17.26 -18.54 -6.21
N ASP A 380 15.94 -18.65 -6.43
CA ASP A 380 15.43 -19.18 -7.71
C ASP A 380 15.07 -18.11 -8.75
N ASP A 381 14.88 -18.55 -10.00
CA ASP A 381 14.57 -17.69 -11.14
C ASP A 381 13.21 -16.98 -10.96
N ILE A 382 13.26 -15.67 -10.71
CA ILE A 382 12.08 -14.84 -10.52
C ILE A 382 11.25 -14.71 -11.80
N ASP A 383 11.73 -15.10 -12.98
CA ASP A 383 10.99 -15.09 -14.26
C ASP A 383 10.13 -16.33 -14.48
N VAL A 384 10.24 -17.35 -13.64
CA VAL A 384 9.44 -18.58 -13.74
C VAL A 384 8.28 -18.50 -12.76
N VAL A 385 7.06 -18.72 -13.25
CA VAL A 385 5.85 -18.75 -12.44
C VAL A 385 5.13 -20.09 -12.63
N ARG A 386 4.62 -20.65 -11.54
CA ARG A 386 3.81 -21.86 -11.54
C ARG A 386 2.43 -21.59 -12.14
N GLN A 387 1.93 -22.56 -12.91
CA GLN A 387 0.59 -22.51 -13.50
C GLN A 387 -0.34 -23.44 -12.72
N GLY A 388 -0.89 -22.95 -11.61
CA GLY A 388 -1.88 -23.69 -10.83
C GLY A 388 -3.26 -23.65 -11.46
N GLU A 389 -4.18 -24.48 -10.95
CA GLU A 389 -5.55 -24.52 -11.44
C GLU A 389 -6.30 -23.19 -11.26
N ALA A 390 -6.01 -22.46 -10.17
CA ALA A 390 -6.60 -21.14 -9.93
C ALA A 390 -6.15 -20.13 -11.00
N GLY A 391 -4.86 -20.13 -11.36
CA GLY A 391 -4.33 -19.31 -12.43
C GLY A 391 -4.94 -19.65 -13.80
N GLN A 392 -5.12 -20.94 -14.11
CA GLN A 392 -5.76 -21.38 -15.35
C GLN A 392 -7.23 -20.98 -15.44
N ARG A 393 -7.98 -21.07 -14.33
CA ARG A 393 -9.37 -20.60 -14.26
C ARG A 393 -9.47 -19.10 -14.48
N LEU A 394 -8.60 -18.32 -13.84
CA LEU A 394 -8.55 -16.87 -14.02
C LEU A 394 -8.14 -16.50 -15.45
N ALA A 395 -7.15 -17.18 -16.02
CA ALA A 395 -6.75 -16.99 -17.42
C ALA A 395 -7.90 -17.24 -18.39
N SER A 396 -8.67 -18.32 -18.16
CA SER A 396 -9.84 -18.65 -18.98
C SER A 396 -10.94 -17.58 -18.87
N LEU A 397 -11.19 -17.07 -17.66
CA LEU A 397 -12.11 -15.95 -17.44
C LEU A 397 -11.64 -14.69 -18.17
N MET A 398 -10.37 -14.32 -18.03
CA MET A 398 -9.78 -13.16 -18.71
C MET A 398 -9.86 -13.28 -20.23
N ALA A 399 -9.55 -14.45 -20.79
CA ALA A 399 -9.67 -14.70 -22.23
C ALA A 399 -11.12 -14.57 -22.71
N GLY A 400 -12.09 -15.07 -21.94
CA GLY A 400 -13.52 -14.91 -22.24
C GLY A 400 -13.96 -13.45 -22.25
N LEU A 401 -13.49 -12.64 -21.29
CA LEU A 401 -13.80 -11.21 -21.19
C LEU A 401 -13.15 -10.38 -22.29
N VAL A 402 -11.95 -10.75 -22.75
CA VAL A 402 -11.25 -10.05 -23.84
C VAL A 402 -11.81 -10.46 -25.20
N GLY A 403 -12.21 -11.73 -25.36
CA GLY A 403 -12.81 -12.26 -26.59
C GLY A 403 -14.27 -11.84 -26.80
N ALA A 404 -15.02 -11.61 -25.71
CA ALA A 404 -16.30 -10.92 -25.75
C ALA A 404 -16.04 -9.42 -25.97
N GLY A 405 -15.87 -9.02 -27.23
CA GLY A 405 -15.83 -7.60 -27.60
C GLY A 405 -17.04 -6.82 -27.06
N PRO A 406 -16.92 -5.48 -26.94
CA PRO A 406 -17.91 -4.62 -26.30
C PRO A 406 -19.32 -4.69 -26.92
#